data_AF-A0A929KNB6-F1
#
_entry.id   AF-A0A929KNB6-F1
#
_cell.length_a   1.000
_cell.length_b   1.000
_cell.length_c   1.000
_cell.angle_alpha   90.00
_cell.angle_beta   90.00
_cell.angle_gamma   90.00
#
_symmetry.space_group_name_H-M   'P 1'
#
loop_
_entity.id
_entity.type
_entity.pdbx_description
1 polymer ?
#
loop_
_entity_poly.entity_id
_entity_poly.type
_entity_poly.pdbx_seq_one_letter_code
_entity_poly.pdbx_strand_id
1 'polypeptide(L)'
;MAVKTPQDMSNEELLKYENIYKTSVILTTVSCTLILAIGIYLLIAKGGKINVFLFLPIVFAGTGITTYSSLKGVRKEKTLRNI
;
A
#
# COMPACT_ATOMS: atom_id res chain seq x y z
N MET A 1 -9.42 2.74 -16.80
CA MET A 1 -9.95 4.02 -16.27
C MET A 1 -8.76 4.87 -15.90
N ALA A 2 -8.60 6.05 -16.52
CA ALA A 2 -7.58 6.99 -16.10
C ALA A 2 -7.83 7.36 -14.63
N VAL A 3 -6.80 7.28 -13.79
CA VAL A 3 -6.89 7.70 -12.39
C VAL A 3 -7.14 9.21 -12.41
N LYS A 4 -8.38 9.63 -12.17
CA LYS A 4 -8.74 11.04 -12.00
C LYS A 4 -7.91 11.62 -10.86
N THR A 5 -7.53 12.90 -10.95
CA THR A 5 -6.90 13.53 -9.79
C THR A 5 -7.93 13.62 -8.64
N PRO A 6 -7.52 13.67 -7.37
CA PRO A 6 -8.46 13.79 -6.25
C PRO A 6 -9.44 14.97 -6.39
N GLN A 7 -9.02 16.02 -7.09
CA GLN A 7 -9.81 17.23 -7.36
C GLN A 7 -10.94 17.00 -8.37
N ASP A 8 -10.76 16.05 -9.30
CA ASP A 8 -11.74 15.72 -10.34
C ASP A 8 -12.73 14.62 -9.94
N MET A 9 -12.61 14.09 -8.71
CA MET A 9 -13.49 13.04 -8.19
C MET A 9 -14.75 13.64 -7.57
N SER A 10 -15.88 12.93 -7.74
CA SER A 10 -17.12 13.23 -6.99
C SER A 10 -16.96 12.85 -5.51
N ASN A 11 -17.84 13.36 -4.64
CA ASN A 11 -17.77 13.06 -3.20
C ASN A 11 -17.90 11.56 -2.91
N GLU A 12 -18.78 10.86 -3.64
CA GLU A 12 -18.95 9.41 -3.54
C GLU A 12 -17.71 8.65 -4.04
N GLU A 13 -17.11 9.10 -5.14
CA GLU A 13 -15.84 8.55 -5.66
C GLU A 13 -14.73 8.73 -4.61
N LEU A 14 -14.61 9.91 -4.00
CA LEU A 14 -13.63 10.21 -2.94
C LEU A 14 -13.73 9.25 -1.75
N LEU A 15 -14.95 9.03 -1.23
CA LEU A 15 -15.18 8.11 -0.11
C LEU A 15 -14.87 6.65 -0.48
N LYS A 16 -15.24 6.24 -1.70
CA LYS A 16 -14.95 4.90 -2.21
C LYS A 16 -13.45 4.67 -2.38
N TYR A 17 -12.73 5.62 -2.98
CA TYR A 17 -11.29 5.54 -3.18
C TYR A 17 -10.52 5.60 -1.86
N GLU A 18 -10.99 6.36 -0.86
CA GLU A 18 -10.39 6.33 0.48
C GLU A 18 -10.38 4.92 1.07
N ASN A 19 -11.53 4.23 1.03
CA ASN A 19 -11.63 2.86 1.52
C ASN A 19 -10.79 1.87 0.72
N ILE A 20 -10.75 2.00 -0.61
CA ILE A 20 -9.91 1.16 -1.47
C ILE A 20 -8.44 1.37 -1.13
N TYR A 21 -7.97 2.61 -1.06
CA TYR A 21 -6.57 2.90 -0.76
C TYR A 21 -6.19 2.49 0.67
N LYS A 22 -7.06 2.71 1.66
CA LYS A 22 -6.84 2.25 3.04
C LYS A 22 -6.73 0.72 3.11
N THR A 23 -7.64 0.01 2.45
CA THR A 23 -7.63 -1.46 2.37
C THR A 23 -6.37 -1.94 1.66
N SER A 24 -5.99 -1.30 0.55
CA SER A 24 -4.79 -1.64 -0.21
C SER A 24 -3.52 -1.45 0.63
N VAL A 25 -3.39 -0.35 1.35
CA VAL A 25 -2.24 -0.11 2.24
C VAL A 25 -2.16 -1.20 3.31
N ILE A 26 -3.28 -1.51 3.98
CA ILE A 26 -3.33 -2.57 4.99
C ILE A 26 -2.92 -3.92 4.39
N LEU A 27 -3.49 -4.28 3.24
CA LEU A 27 -3.21 -5.55 2.57
C LEU A 27 -1.74 -5.64 2.15
N THR A 28 -1.17 -4.57 1.60
CA THR A 28 0.25 -4.49 1.24
C THR A 28 1.14 -4.64 2.48
N THR A 29 0.83 -3.98 3.59
CA THR A 29 1.60 -4.09 4.84
C THR A 29 1.56 -5.50 5.42
N VAL A 30 0.37 -6.12 5.47
CA VAL A 30 0.20 -7.50 5.95
C VAL A 30 0.98 -8.47 5.06
N SER A 31 0.87 -8.32 3.74
CA SER A 31 1.57 -9.16 2.77
C SER A 31 3.08 -9.01 2.88
N CYS A 32 3.61 -7.78 3.04
CA CYS A 32 5.03 -7.54 3.27
C CYS A 32 5.52 -8.23 4.54
N THR A 33 4.76 -8.13 5.62
CA THR A 33 5.11 -8.75 6.91
C THR A 33 5.17 -10.27 6.79
N LEU A 34 4.20 -10.89 6.13
CA LEU A 34 4.17 -12.34 5.90
C LEU A 34 5.34 -12.81 5.03
N ILE A 35 5.62 -12.10 3.94
CA ILE A 35 6.71 -12.44 3.02
C ILE A 35 8.07 -12.28 3.71
N LEU A 36 8.26 -11.23 4.54
CA LEU A 36 9.45 -11.07 5.38
C LEU A 36 9.60 -12.24 6.35
N ALA A 37 8.55 -12.60 7.07
CA ALA A 37 8.57 -13.69 8.03
C ALA A 37 8.96 -15.02 7.36
N ILE A 38 8.37 -15.32 6.19
CA ILE A 38 8.70 -16.51 5.39
C ILE A 38 10.15 -16.42 4.88
N GLY A 39 10.59 -15.26 4.40
CA GLY A 39 11.95 -15.03 3.93
C GLY A 39 13.01 -15.26 5.01
N ILE A 40 12.76 -14.75 6.22
CA ILE A 40 13.62 -14.95 7.40
C ILE A 40 13.60 -16.42 7.83
N TYR A 41 12.42 -17.05 7.88
CA TYR A 41 12.31 -18.47 8.20
C TYR A 41 13.12 -19.33 7.22
N LEU A 42 12.99 -19.08 5.91
CA LEU A 42 13.76 -19.79 4.88
C LEU A 42 15.26 -19.51 4.98
N LEU A 43 15.66 -18.29 5.35
CA LEU A 43 17.06 -17.94 5.57
C LEU A 43 17.66 -18.78 6.71
N ILE A 44 16.96 -18.90 7.83
CA ILE A 44 17.41 -19.66 9.01
C ILE A 44 17.35 -21.17 8.72
N ALA A 45 16.23 -21.67 8.20
CA ALA A 45 16.00 -23.10 7.99
C ALA A 45 16.84 -23.70 6.84
N LYS A 46 17.23 -22.92 5.83
CA LYS A 46 18.05 -23.38 4.70
C LYS A 46 19.52 -22.92 4.76
N GLY A 47 20.01 -22.52 5.93
CA GLY A 47 21.44 -22.29 6.16
C GLY A 47 22.00 -21.03 5.50
N GLY A 48 21.25 -19.92 5.53
CA GLY A 48 21.78 -18.58 5.22
C GLY A 48 21.80 -18.19 3.73
N LYS A 49 21.22 -18.99 2.84
CA LYS A 49 21.10 -18.60 1.42
C LYS A 49 20.08 -17.48 1.29
N ILE A 50 20.57 -16.28 0.99
CA ILE A 50 19.76 -15.11 0.69
C ILE A 50 18.80 -15.45 -0.46
N ASN A 51 17.50 -15.30 -0.22
CA ASN A 51 16.45 -15.59 -1.20
C ASN A 51 15.72 -14.30 -1.61
N VAL A 52 15.16 -14.31 -2.82
CA VAL A 52 14.40 -13.19 -3.42
C VAL A 52 13.27 -12.67 -2.50
N PHE A 53 12.70 -13.55 -1.68
CA PHE A 53 11.66 -13.20 -0.69
C PHE A 53 12.11 -12.21 0.39
N LEU A 54 13.41 -12.04 0.63
CA LEU A 54 13.92 -11.01 1.55
C LEU A 54 13.92 -9.61 0.91
N PHE A 55 14.01 -9.52 -0.42
CA PHE A 55 14.06 -8.25 -1.16
C PHE A 55 12.70 -7.80 -1.70
N LEU A 56 11.79 -8.74 -1.96
CA LEU A 56 10.41 -8.46 -2.38
C LEU A 56 9.70 -7.38 -1.52
N PRO A 57 9.78 -7.43 -0.17
CA PRO A 57 9.18 -6.45 0.73
C PRO A 57 9.64 -5.01 0.47
N ILE A 58 10.88 -4.82 0.01
CA ILE A 58 11.43 -3.48 -0.30
C ILE A 58 10.70 -2.88 -1.51
N VAL A 59 10.45 -3.70 -2.54
CA VAL A 59 9.70 -3.28 -3.73
C VAL A 59 8.25 -2.95 -3.38
N PHE A 60 7.62 -3.80 -2.56
CA PHE A 60 6.26 -3.58 -2.08
C PHE A 60 6.15 -2.38 -1.12
N ALA A 61 7.20 -2.06 -0.36
CA ALA A 61 7.24 -0.85 0.45
C ALA A 61 7.20 0.41 -0.44
N GLY A 62 7.92 0.41 -1.57
CA GLY A 62 7.88 1.50 -2.55
C GLY A 62 6.47 1.74 -3.12
N THR A 63 5.77 0.68 -3.52
CA THR A 63 4.38 0.78 -3.99
C THR A 63 3.40 1.14 -2.88
N GLY A 64 3.66 0.68 -1.65
CA GLY A 64 2.91 1.09 -0.46
C GLY A 64 3.01 2.60 -0.19
N ILE A 65 4.20 3.19 -0.32
CA ILE A 65 4.44 4.63 -0.10
C ILE A 65 3.70 5.49 -1.14
N THR A 66 3.73 5.11 -2.41
CA THR A 66 3.01 5.85 -3.46
C THR A 66 1.50 5.75 -3.24
N THR A 67 1.00 4.58 -2.89
CA THR A 67 -0.42 4.35 -2.56
C THR A 67 -0.85 5.15 -1.32
N TYR A 68 0.00 5.22 -0.28
CA TYR A 68 -0.26 6.03 0.91
C TYR A 68 -0.26 7.54 0.60
N SER A 69 0.60 7.97 -0.33
CA SER A 69 0.62 9.36 -0.79
C SER A 69 -0.68 9.73 -1.52
N SER A 70 -1.21 8.83 -2.34
CA SER A 70 -2.53 8.97 -2.97
C SER A 70 -3.66 9.03 -1.92
N LEU A 71 -3.62 8.16 -0.90
CA LEU A 71 -4.57 8.19 0.22
C LEU A 71 -4.52 9.54 0.97
N LYS A 72 -3.33 10.08 1.19
CA LYS A 72 -3.15 11.39 1.83
C LYS A 72 -3.74 12.52 0.97
N GLY A 73 -3.61 12.43 -0.35
CA GLY A 73 -4.23 13.34 -1.31
C GLY A 73 -5.76 13.33 -1.21
N VAL A 74 -6.36 12.14 -1.22
CA VAL A 74 -7.82 11.94 -1.07
C VAL A 74 -8.30 12.49 0.28
N ARG A 75 -7.59 12.21 1.38
CA ARG A 75 -7.95 12.74 2.71
C ARG A 75 -7.87 14.25 2.78
N LYS A 76 -6.85 14.87 2.18
CA LYS A 76 -6.70 16.32 2.15
C LYS A 76 -7.87 16.98 1.42
N GLU A 77 -8.25 16.43 0.28
CA GLU A 77 -9.37 16.94 -0.52
C GLU A 77 -10.72 16.75 0.23
N LYS A 78 -10.89 15.63 0.91
CA LYS A 78 -12.03 15.36 1.78
C LYS A 78 -12.16 16.40 2.91
N THR A 79 -11.06 16.72 3.59
CA THR A 79 -11.03 17.77 4.61
C THR A 79 -11.31 19.16 4.03
N LEU A 80 -10.81 19.47 2.83
CA LEU A 80 -11.09 20.74 2.15
C LEU A 80 -12.58 20.88 1.78
N ARG A 81 -13.24 19.76 1.46
CA ARG A 81 -14.67 19.71 1.09
C ARG A 81 -15.61 19.47 2.27
N ASN A 82 -15.11 19.33 3.50
CA ASN A 82 -15.87 19.03 4.72
C ASN A 82 -16.83 17.82 4.57
N ILE A 83 -16.34 16.75 3.94
CA ILE A 83 -17.06 15.48 3.71
C ILE A 83 -16.31 14.30 4.31
#